data_AF-A0AAV7XZX3-F1
#
_entry.id   AF-A0AAV7XZX3-F1
#
_cell.length_a   1.000
_cell.length_b   1.000
_cell.length_c   1.000
_cell.angle_alpha   90.00
_cell.angle_beta   90.00
_cell.angle_gamma   90.00
#
_symmetry.space_group_name_H-M   'P 1'
#
loop_
_entity.id
_entity.type
_entity.pdbx_description
1 polymer ?
#
loop_
_entity_poly.entity_id
_entity_poly.type
_entity_poly.pdbx_seq_one_letter_code
_entity_poly.pdbx_strand_id
1 'polypeptide(L)'
;MVEAGEYSLQSSRLPSAGAVAIIHEVYDSENAQWKFENELELALDRGFKIIVIEPTRLGDETARWIAFGNCLHKTAILSGLSAVCSGLIWERPLVCTPLGVLSLLCSGLYTVSWQFDPCCKYQVERNHQDLPKMPILQSVSSTSPVVLVRRDDSRRKVLHSSVSVVAALFCIWRIYSSYK
;
A
#
# COMPACT_ATOMS: atom_id res chain seq x y z
N MET A 1 -41.27 -10.22 10.06
CA MET A 1 -40.31 -11.32 10.26
C MET A 1 -39.75 -11.79 8.91
N VAL A 2 -39.24 -10.85 8.10
CA VAL A 2 -38.81 -11.09 6.70
C VAL A 2 -37.37 -10.64 6.44
N GLU A 3 -36.75 -9.85 7.33
CA GLU A 3 -35.38 -9.33 7.12
C GLU A 3 -34.25 -10.37 7.29
N ALA A 4 -34.44 -11.47 8.02
CA ALA A 4 -33.34 -12.42 8.27
C ALA A 4 -32.94 -13.28 7.04
N GLY A 5 -33.77 -13.30 5.98
CA GLY A 5 -33.56 -14.16 4.81
C GLY A 5 -32.62 -13.58 3.75
N GLU A 6 -32.55 -12.26 3.60
CA GLU A 6 -31.77 -11.61 2.55
C GLU A 6 -30.27 -11.49 2.87
N TYR A 7 -29.91 -11.34 4.15
CA TYR A 7 -28.51 -11.37 4.57
C TYR A 7 -27.83 -12.71 4.25
N SER A 8 -28.61 -13.80 4.23
CA SER A 8 -28.12 -15.15 3.96
C SER A 8 -27.90 -15.40 2.46
N LEU A 9 -28.71 -14.79 1.59
CA LEU A 9 -28.65 -14.99 0.13
C LEU A 9 -27.58 -14.13 -0.56
N GLN A 10 -27.15 -13.04 0.07
CA GLN A 10 -26.05 -12.22 -0.45
C GLN A 10 -24.66 -12.79 -0.08
N SER A 11 -24.59 -13.64 0.96
CA SER A 11 -23.39 -14.39 1.34
C SER A 11 -23.03 -15.50 0.32
N SER A 12 -24.01 -16.00 -0.44
CA SER A 12 -23.87 -17.16 -1.34
C SER A 12 -23.38 -16.86 -2.77
N ARG A 13 -23.05 -15.61 -3.12
CA ARG A 13 -22.43 -15.25 -4.42
C ARG A 13 -20.93 -14.99 -4.37
N LEU A 14 -20.23 -15.57 -3.39
CA LEU A 14 -18.79 -15.73 -3.44
C LEU A 14 -18.46 -17.00 -4.25
N PRO A 15 -17.89 -16.91 -5.47
CA PRO A 15 -17.32 -18.08 -6.10
C PRO A 15 -16.25 -18.66 -5.15
N SER A 16 -16.36 -19.95 -4.86
CA SER A 16 -15.50 -20.65 -3.92
C SER A 16 -14.01 -20.48 -4.28
N ALA A 17 -13.21 -20.27 -3.22
CA ALA A 17 -11.74 -20.33 -3.14
C ALA A 17 -10.94 -19.05 -3.50
N GLY A 18 -10.89 -18.10 -2.54
CA GLY A 18 -9.70 -17.33 -2.15
C GLY A 18 -9.00 -16.38 -3.15
N ALA A 19 -9.44 -16.33 -4.41
CA ALA A 19 -8.73 -15.59 -5.45
C ALA A 19 -9.22 -14.15 -5.61
N VAL A 20 -10.53 -13.89 -5.55
CA VAL A 20 -11.10 -12.58 -5.90
C VAL A 20 -12.23 -12.16 -4.96
N ALA A 21 -12.22 -10.92 -4.51
CA ALA A 21 -13.33 -10.24 -3.84
C ALA A 21 -13.79 -9.03 -4.67
N ILE A 22 -15.08 -8.72 -4.65
CA ILE A 22 -15.67 -7.58 -5.35
C ILE A 22 -16.53 -6.82 -4.34
N ILE A 23 -16.27 -5.53 -4.20
CA ILE A 23 -17.03 -4.60 -3.36
C ILE A 23 -17.94 -3.83 -4.28
N HIS A 24 -19.25 -4.04 -4.12
CA HIS A 24 -20.28 -3.49 -4.99
C HIS A 24 -20.79 -2.15 -4.49
N GLU A 25 -21.11 -1.25 -5.42
CA GLU A 25 -21.72 0.03 -5.09
C GLU A 25 -23.23 -0.11 -4.85
N VAL A 26 -23.67 0.09 -3.60
CA VAL A 26 -25.08 0.03 -3.16
C VAL A 26 -25.57 1.41 -2.74
N TYR A 27 -26.42 2.05 -3.54
CA TYR A 27 -26.84 3.45 -3.33
C TYR A 27 -27.91 3.67 -2.25
N ASP A 28 -28.46 2.61 -1.65
CA ASP A 28 -29.79 2.69 -1.00
C ASP A 28 -29.78 2.81 0.53
N SER A 29 -28.70 3.28 1.16
CA SER A 29 -28.71 3.51 2.63
C SER A 29 -27.78 4.64 3.09
N GLU A 30 -28.19 5.39 4.12
CA GLU A 30 -27.41 6.45 4.79
C GLU A 30 -26.03 5.94 5.28
N ASN A 31 -25.92 4.64 5.58
CA ASN A 31 -24.71 3.96 6.04
C ASN A 31 -24.01 3.13 4.94
N ALA A 32 -24.28 3.37 3.65
CA ALA A 32 -23.67 2.60 2.57
C ALA A 32 -22.13 2.67 2.57
N GLN A 33 -21.58 3.85 2.86
CA GLN A 33 -20.14 4.10 2.92
C GLN A 33 -19.42 3.18 3.91
N TRP A 34 -19.92 3.12 5.16
CA TRP A 34 -19.34 2.28 6.21
C TRP A 34 -19.40 0.79 5.86
N LYS A 35 -20.46 0.35 5.16
CA LYS A 35 -20.57 -1.05 4.70
C LYS A 35 -19.47 -1.39 3.69
N PHE A 36 -19.20 -0.51 2.73
CA PHE A 36 -18.14 -0.74 1.74
C PHE A 36 -16.75 -0.77 2.38
N GLU A 37 -16.50 0.13 3.35
CA GLU A 37 -15.26 0.18 4.12
C GLU A 37 -15.06 -1.12 4.91
N ASN A 38 -16.10 -1.58 5.62
CA ASN A 38 -16.04 -2.82 6.39
C ASN A 38 -15.89 -4.07 5.49
N GLU A 39 -16.54 -4.12 4.32
CA GLU A 39 -16.33 -5.20 3.34
C GLU A 39 -14.90 -5.22 2.80
N LEU A 40 -14.31 -4.04 2.56
CA LEU A 40 -12.91 -3.91 2.15
C LEU A 40 -11.95 -4.38 3.25
N GLU A 41 -12.16 -3.95 4.50
CA GLU A 41 -11.35 -4.41 5.64
C GLU A 41 -11.40 -5.93 5.78
N LEU A 42 -12.60 -6.52 5.71
CA LEU A 42 -12.77 -7.98 5.74
C LEU A 42 -12.07 -8.69 4.57
N ALA A 43 -12.08 -8.09 3.38
CA ALA A 43 -11.40 -8.66 2.21
C ALA A 43 -9.86 -8.60 2.37
N LEU A 44 -9.33 -7.52 2.94
CA LEU A 44 -7.91 -7.36 3.24
C LEU A 44 -7.46 -8.35 4.33
N ASP A 45 -8.25 -8.52 5.39
CA ASP A 45 -7.97 -9.45 6.49
C ASP A 45 -8.02 -10.92 6.05
N ARG A 46 -9.01 -11.28 5.23
CA ARG A 46 -9.09 -12.61 4.59
C ARG A 46 -7.97 -12.84 3.58
N GLY A 47 -7.33 -11.76 3.10
CA GLY A 47 -6.16 -11.85 2.25
C GLY A 47 -6.45 -12.31 0.83
N PHE A 48 -7.58 -11.89 0.25
CA PHE A 48 -7.91 -12.20 -1.15
C PHE A 48 -6.78 -11.78 -2.10
N LYS A 49 -6.55 -12.57 -3.15
CA LYS A 49 -5.46 -12.28 -4.12
C LYS A 49 -5.76 -11.06 -4.99
N ILE A 50 -7.02 -10.84 -5.34
CA ILE A 50 -7.51 -9.71 -6.13
C ILE A 50 -8.71 -9.12 -5.40
N ILE A 51 -8.78 -7.81 -5.27
CA ILE A 51 -9.93 -7.10 -4.72
C ILE A 51 -10.34 -6.05 -5.74
N VAL A 52 -11.59 -6.08 -6.19
CA VAL A 52 -12.17 -5.11 -7.12
C VAL A 52 -13.07 -4.18 -6.33
N ILE A 53 -12.79 -2.88 -6.38
CA ILE A 53 -13.56 -1.85 -5.70
C ILE A 53 -14.35 -1.07 -6.76
N GLU A 54 -15.67 -1.26 -6.79
CA GLU A 54 -16.56 -0.51 -7.68
C GLU A 54 -16.82 0.93 -7.20
N PRO A 55 -17.06 1.19 -5.90
CA PRO A 55 -17.26 2.56 -5.41
C PRO A 55 -16.00 3.41 -5.64
N THR A 56 -16.08 4.33 -6.60
CA THR A 56 -14.95 5.16 -7.04
C THR A 56 -14.28 5.92 -5.91
N ARG A 57 -15.07 6.51 -5.00
CA ARG A 57 -14.54 7.27 -3.86
C ARG A 57 -13.65 6.42 -2.97
N LEU A 58 -14.14 5.25 -2.55
CA LEU A 58 -13.40 4.32 -1.69
C LEU A 58 -12.17 3.76 -2.42
N GLY A 59 -12.33 3.41 -3.70
CA GLY A 59 -11.24 2.93 -4.54
C GLY A 59 -10.11 3.97 -4.67
N ASP A 60 -10.44 5.22 -4.95
CA ASP A 60 -9.47 6.32 -5.12
C ASP A 60 -8.79 6.70 -3.80
N GLU A 61 -9.51 6.66 -2.67
CA GLU A 61 -8.95 6.86 -1.33
C GLU A 61 -7.94 5.74 -1.01
N THR A 62 -8.33 4.49 -1.23
CA THR A 62 -7.46 3.32 -1.03
C THR A 62 -6.23 3.38 -1.94
N ALA A 63 -6.43 3.73 -3.21
CA ALA A 63 -5.34 3.87 -4.18
C ALA A 63 -4.36 4.99 -3.80
N ARG A 64 -4.86 6.12 -3.30
CA ARG A 64 -4.03 7.23 -2.81
C ARG A 64 -3.26 6.83 -1.56
N TRP A 65 -3.88 6.11 -0.63
CA TRP A 65 -3.20 5.59 0.55
C TRP A 65 -2.04 4.69 0.13
N ILE A 66 -2.28 3.72 -0.76
CA ILE A 66 -1.23 2.82 -1.31
C ILE A 66 -0.12 3.61 -2.01
N ALA A 67 -0.48 4.64 -2.79
CA ALA A 67 0.48 5.52 -3.44
C ALA A 67 1.33 6.30 -2.42
N PHE A 68 0.75 6.75 -1.31
CA PHE A 68 1.46 7.43 -0.23
C PHE A 68 2.50 6.52 0.43
N GLY A 69 2.12 5.28 0.79
CA GLY A 69 3.06 4.28 1.30
C GLY A 69 4.20 3.97 0.32
N ASN A 70 3.86 3.85 -0.96
CA ASN A 70 4.84 3.65 -2.04
C ASN A 70 5.80 4.85 -2.21
N CYS A 71 5.31 6.07 -2.01
CA CYS A 71 6.10 7.30 -2.05
C CYS A 71 7.12 7.28 -0.91
N LEU A 72 6.67 7.06 0.34
CA LEU A 72 7.53 6.98 1.52
C LEU A 72 8.67 5.97 1.34
N HIS A 73 8.34 4.77 0.84
CA HIS A 73 9.34 3.75 0.58
C HIS A 73 10.41 4.21 -0.44
N LYS A 74 10.00 4.80 -1.56
CA LYS A 74 10.92 5.27 -2.61
C LYS A 74 11.76 6.45 -2.14
N THR A 75 11.17 7.41 -1.44
CA THR A 75 11.88 8.58 -0.92
C THR A 75 12.89 8.18 0.15
N ALA A 76 12.57 7.22 1.03
CA ALA A 76 13.51 6.68 2.00
C ALA A 76 14.76 6.08 1.33
N ILE A 77 14.58 5.28 0.27
CA ILE A 77 15.70 4.68 -0.48
C ILE A 77 16.51 5.76 -1.19
N LEU A 78 15.85 6.65 -1.94
CA LEU A 78 16.52 7.69 -2.73
C LEU A 78 17.32 8.65 -1.84
N SER A 79 16.74 9.09 -0.72
CA SER A 79 17.43 9.95 0.25
C SER A 79 18.56 9.24 0.99
N GLY A 80 18.42 7.94 1.29
CA GLY A 80 19.48 7.15 1.92
C GLY A 80 20.68 6.96 0.99
N LEU A 81 20.43 6.62 -0.27
CA LEU A 81 21.48 6.50 -1.29
C LEU A 81 22.14 7.85 -1.57
N SER A 82 21.36 8.93 -1.68
CA SER A 82 21.92 10.26 -1.91
C SER A 82 22.75 10.75 -0.73
N ALA A 83 22.37 10.42 0.51
CA ALA A 83 23.20 10.68 1.69
C ALA A 83 24.57 10.00 1.57
N VAL A 84 24.61 8.70 1.28
CA VAL A 84 25.88 7.96 1.12
C VAL A 84 26.73 8.55 0.00
N CYS A 85 26.16 8.76 -1.19
CA CYS A 85 26.88 9.34 -2.33
C CYS A 85 27.42 10.75 -2.01
N SER A 86 26.60 11.60 -1.39
CA SER A 86 27.02 12.96 -1.02
C SER A 86 28.13 12.95 0.03
N GLY A 87 28.10 12.02 0.99
CA GLY A 87 29.15 11.88 1.99
C GLY A 87 30.46 11.29 1.48
N LEU A 88 30.45 10.64 0.30
CA LEU A 88 31.65 10.16 -0.41
C LEU A 88 32.28 11.24 -1.31
N ILE A 89 31.45 12.06 -1.97
CA ILE A 89 31.92 13.09 -2.92
C ILE A 89 32.31 14.37 -2.19
N TRP A 90 31.57 14.76 -1.14
CA TRP A 90 31.74 16.03 -0.45
C TRP A 90 32.35 15.85 0.94
N GLU A 91 33.33 16.69 1.27
CA GLU A 91 33.98 16.64 2.59
C GLU A 91 33.14 17.28 3.71
N ARG A 92 32.10 18.04 3.37
CA ARG A 92 31.26 18.75 4.35
C ARG A 92 30.10 17.85 4.81
N PRO A 93 30.08 17.40 6.08
CA PRO A 93 29.03 16.51 6.59
C PRO A 93 27.64 17.17 6.60
N LEU A 94 27.57 18.51 6.59
CA LEU A 94 26.34 19.30 6.64
C LEU A 94 25.34 19.01 5.50
N VAL A 95 25.80 18.54 4.34
CA VAL A 95 24.92 18.21 3.19
C VAL A 95 24.40 16.75 3.28
N CYS A 96 25.22 15.86 3.85
CA CYS A 96 24.90 14.44 3.99
C CYS A 96 23.89 14.18 5.13
N THR A 97 24.04 14.88 6.26
CA THR A 97 23.21 14.72 7.46
C THR A 97 21.69 14.91 7.23
N PRO A 98 21.19 15.99 6.60
CA PRO A 98 19.74 16.16 6.41
C PRO A 98 19.13 15.10 5.49
N LEU A 99 19.89 14.61 4.51
CA LEU A 99 19.45 13.51 3.62
C LEU A 99 19.37 12.19 4.38
N GLY A 100 20.34 11.90 5.25
CA GLY A 100 20.32 10.73 6.14
C GLY A 100 19.16 10.78 7.14
N VAL A 101 18.92 11.94 7.77
CA VAL A 101 17.79 12.14 8.68
C VAL A 101 16.45 12.01 7.95
N LEU A 102 16.31 12.58 6.75
CA LEU A 102 15.10 12.42 5.94
C LEU A 102 14.85 10.95 5.59
N SER A 103 15.88 10.19 5.22
CA SER A 103 15.76 8.75 4.97
C SER A 103 15.29 7.99 6.20
N LEU A 104 15.85 8.29 7.37
CA LEU A 104 15.46 7.69 8.64
C LEU A 104 14.01 8.03 9.02
N LEU A 105 13.62 9.30 8.95
CA LEU A 105 12.26 9.75 9.25
C LEU A 105 11.26 9.07 8.32
N CYS A 106 11.57 8.99 7.04
CA CYS A 106 10.69 8.40 6.05
C CYS A 106 10.56 6.88 6.22
N SER A 107 11.65 6.20 6.56
CA SER A 107 11.69 4.78 6.92
C SER A 107 10.93 4.47 8.22
N GLY A 108 11.08 5.35 9.23
CA GLY A 108 10.36 5.28 10.48
C GLY A 108 8.86 5.48 10.30
N LEU A 109 8.45 6.51 9.56
CA LEU A 109 7.04 6.76 9.21
C LEU A 109 6.46 5.59 8.40
N TYR A 110 7.19 5.05 7.43
CA TYR A 110 6.77 3.85 6.72
C TYR A 110 6.58 2.67 7.68
N THR A 111 7.46 2.51 8.67
CA THR A 111 7.35 1.41 9.65
C THR A 111 6.11 1.60 10.53
N VAL A 112 5.93 2.77 11.15
CA VAL A 112 4.82 3.02 12.07
C VAL A 112 3.47 3.06 11.34
N SER A 113 3.41 3.73 10.19
CA SER A 113 2.15 3.98 9.49
C SER A 113 1.79 2.92 8.45
N TRP A 114 2.75 2.16 7.93
CA TRP A 114 2.53 1.27 6.78
C TRP A 114 2.92 -0.18 7.01
N GLN A 115 3.75 -0.52 8.00
CA GLN A 115 4.19 -1.91 8.19
C GLN A 115 3.05 -2.85 8.60
N PHE A 116 2.14 -2.33 9.44
CA PHE A 116 1.01 -3.07 10.01
C PHE A 116 -0.30 -2.88 9.23
N ASP A 117 -0.32 -1.95 8.28
CA ASP A 117 -1.51 -1.68 7.47
C ASP A 117 -1.78 -2.88 6.52
N PRO A 118 -2.99 -3.46 6.50
CA PRO A 118 -3.34 -4.56 5.59
C PRO A 118 -3.15 -4.22 4.10
N CYS A 119 -3.33 -2.95 3.71
CA CYS A 119 -3.14 -2.45 2.35
C CYS A 119 -1.68 -2.54 1.90
N CYS A 120 -0.72 -2.66 2.82
CA CYS A 120 0.71 -2.74 2.45
C CYS A 120 1.07 -3.97 1.61
N LYS A 121 0.20 -4.97 1.57
CA LYS A 121 0.36 -6.21 0.79
C LYS A 121 -0.27 -6.11 -0.60
N TYR A 122 -0.86 -4.97 -0.94
CA TYR A 122 -1.63 -4.78 -2.16
C TYR A 122 -1.02 -3.66 -3.01
N GLN A 123 -1.12 -3.82 -4.33
CA GLN A 123 -0.75 -2.80 -5.30
C GLN A 123 -1.94 -2.52 -6.21
N VAL A 124 -2.08 -1.25 -6.59
CA VAL A 124 -3.14 -0.82 -7.51
C VAL A 124 -2.74 -1.23 -8.92
N GLU A 125 -3.54 -2.09 -9.53
CA GLU A 125 -3.36 -2.54 -10.91
C GLU A 125 -4.24 -1.68 -11.82
N ARG A 126 -3.60 -0.87 -12.67
CA ARG A 126 -4.29 0.01 -13.65
C ARG A 126 -4.41 -0.64 -15.03
N ASN A 127 -3.60 -1.64 -15.31
CA ASN A 127 -3.60 -2.34 -16.59
C ASN A 127 -4.62 -3.47 -16.58
N HIS A 128 -5.84 -3.19 -17.02
CA HIS A 128 -6.91 -4.19 -17.15
C HIS A 128 -6.55 -5.37 -18.08
N GLN A 129 -5.51 -5.23 -18.92
CA GLN A 129 -5.03 -6.26 -19.85
C GLN A 129 -4.20 -7.35 -19.16
N ASP A 130 -3.56 -7.04 -18.04
CA ASP A 130 -2.69 -7.95 -17.28
C ASP A 130 -3.46 -8.74 -16.21
N LEU A 131 -4.71 -8.36 -15.95
CA LEU A 131 -5.59 -9.14 -15.08
C LEU A 131 -5.94 -10.45 -15.80
N PRO A 132 -5.95 -11.60 -15.08
CA PRO A 132 -6.48 -12.82 -15.65
C PRO A 132 -7.87 -12.50 -16.21
N LYS A 133 -8.13 -12.87 -17.47
CA LYS A 133 -9.39 -12.65 -18.20
C LYS A 133 -10.55 -13.31 -17.44
N MET A 134 -10.94 -12.71 -16.33
CA MET A 134 -12.01 -13.17 -15.50
C MET A 134 -13.26 -12.54 -16.09
N PRO A 135 -14.25 -13.35 -16.52
CA PRO A 135 -15.50 -12.85 -17.09
C PRO A 135 -16.27 -11.90 -16.15
N ILE A 136 -15.80 -11.76 -14.90
CA ILE A 136 -16.34 -10.89 -13.85
C ILE A 136 -16.03 -9.40 -14.10
N LEU A 137 -14.93 -9.05 -14.77
CA LEU A 137 -14.66 -7.65 -15.13
C LEU A 137 -15.58 -7.13 -16.26
N GLN A 138 -16.18 -8.04 -17.03
CA GLN A 138 -17.08 -7.69 -18.13
C GLN A 138 -18.49 -7.33 -17.64
N SER A 139 -18.88 -7.74 -16.42
CA SER A 139 -20.16 -7.35 -15.81
C SER A 139 -20.10 -6.01 -15.07
N VAL A 140 -18.90 -5.50 -14.77
CA VAL A 140 -18.68 -4.21 -14.08
C VAL A 140 -18.47 -3.11 -15.14
N SER A 141 -19.50 -2.82 -15.94
CA SER A 141 -19.36 -2.03 -17.16
C SER A 141 -19.75 -0.55 -17.05
N SER A 142 -19.95 0.02 -15.86
CA SER A 142 -20.43 1.42 -15.75
C SER A 142 -19.45 2.41 -15.11
N THR A 143 -18.41 1.94 -14.42
CA THR A 143 -17.48 2.81 -13.68
C THR A 143 -16.11 2.15 -13.67
N SER A 144 -15.03 2.87 -14.00
CA SER A 144 -13.66 2.32 -14.01
C SER A 144 -13.27 1.86 -12.60
N PRO A 145 -13.29 0.55 -12.29
CA PRO A 145 -13.13 0.08 -10.92
C PRO A 145 -11.64 0.06 -10.54
N VAL A 146 -11.35 0.32 -9.26
CA VAL A 146 -9.98 0.20 -8.75
C VAL A 146 -9.71 -1.25 -8.40
N VAL A 147 -8.69 -1.85 -9.02
CA VAL A 147 -8.31 -3.22 -8.74
C VAL A 147 -7.04 -3.27 -7.90
N LEU A 148 -7.11 -3.97 -6.78
CA LEU A 148 -5.99 -4.25 -5.90
C LEU A 148 -5.53 -5.68 -6.12
N VAL A 149 -4.24 -5.86 -6.38
CA VAL A 149 -3.62 -7.18 -6.52
C VAL A 149 -2.65 -7.39 -5.37
N ARG A 150 -2.80 -8.52 -4.68
CA ARG A 150 -1.91 -8.91 -3.58
C ARG A 150 -0.53 -9.23 -4.14
N ARG A 151 0.50 -8.54 -3.63
CA ARG A 151 1.92 -8.73 -3.95
C ARG A 151 2.66 -9.12 -2.67
N ASP A 152 3.65 -10.01 -2.81
CA ASP A 152 4.56 -10.30 -1.71
C ASP A 152 5.60 -9.18 -1.59
N ASP A 153 5.49 -8.37 -0.55
CA ASP A 153 6.34 -7.20 -0.29
C ASP A 153 7.54 -7.49 0.62
N SER A 154 7.81 -8.76 0.94
CA SER A 154 8.89 -9.14 1.89
C SER A 154 10.26 -8.62 1.47
N ARG A 155 10.61 -8.76 0.18
CA ARG A 155 11.91 -8.28 -0.37
C ARG A 155 12.02 -6.76 -0.32
N ARG A 156 10.90 -6.08 -0.54
CA ARG A 156 10.81 -4.62 -0.56
C ARG A 156 10.98 -4.04 0.85
N LYS A 157 10.42 -4.70 1.85
CA LYS A 157 10.62 -4.37 3.26
C LYS A 157 12.10 -4.50 3.65
N VAL A 158 12.74 -5.62 3.34
CA VAL A 158 14.17 -5.82 3.65
C VAL A 158 15.06 -4.77 3.00
N LEU A 159 14.83 -4.45 1.72
CA LEU A 159 15.66 -3.49 0.99
C LEU A 159 15.65 -2.10 1.62
N HIS A 160 14.49 -1.50 1.89
CA HIS A 160 14.48 -0.14 2.47
C HIS A 160 15.07 -0.11 3.88
N SER A 161 14.76 -1.12 4.71
CA SER A 161 15.30 -1.18 6.07
C SER A 161 16.84 -1.29 6.05
N SER A 162 17.41 -2.11 5.16
CA SER A 162 18.87 -2.20 5.01
C SER A 162 19.49 -0.88 4.54
N VAL A 163 18.89 -0.21 3.55
CA VAL A 163 19.42 1.04 3.00
C VAL A 163 19.37 2.16 4.04
N SER A 164 18.27 2.29 4.78
CA SER A 164 18.14 3.29 5.83
C SER A 164 19.12 3.05 6.98
N VAL A 165 19.33 1.79 7.41
CA VAL A 165 20.29 1.45 8.46
C VAL A 165 21.73 1.76 8.02
N VAL A 166 22.11 1.37 6.80
CA VAL A 166 23.45 1.63 6.26
C VAL A 166 23.70 3.14 6.13
N ALA A 167 22.74 3.88 5.57
CA ALA A 167 22.85 5.34 5.43
C ALA A 167 23.00 6.02 6.80
N ALA A 168 22.23 5.58 7.80
CA ALA A 168 22.30 6.12 9.16
C ALA A 168 23.66 5.86 9.83
N LEU A 169 24.13 4.61 9.80
CA LEU A 169 25.44 4.25 10.36
C LEU A 169 26.57 5.02 9.68
N PHE A 170 26.51 5.18 8.36
CA PHE A 170 27.47 5.95 7.59
C PHE A 170 27.47 7.43 7.97
N CYS A 171 26.30 8.05 8.11
CA CYS A 171 26.18 9.45 8.56
C CYS A 171 26.73 9.64 9.97
N ILE A 172 26.37 8.75 10.91
CA ILE A 172 26.85 8.79 12.30
C ILE A 172 28.38 8.66 12.33
N TRP A 173 28.94 7.72 11.57
CA TRP A 173 30.38 7.51 11.50
C TRP A 173 31.12 8.73 10.93
N ARG A 174 30.61 9.34 9.85
CA ARG A 174 31.20 10.57 9.27
C ARG A 174 31.16 11.74 10.24
N ILE A 175 30.06 11.92 10.97
CA ILE A 175 29.94 12.95 11.99
C ILE A 175 30.97 12.70 13.10
N TYR A 176 31.03 11.48 13.63
CA TYR A 176 31.99 11.11 14.67
C TYR A 176 33.45 11.32 14.23
N SER A 177 33.79 10.92 13.00
CA SER A 177 35.11 11.15 12.41
C SER A 177 35.43 12.61 12.15
N SER A 178 34.43 13.50 12.06
CA SER A 178 34.67 14.95 11.88
C SER A 178 34.90 15.68 13.21
N TYR A 179 34.46 15.09 14.33
CA TYR A 179 34.67 15.62 15.68
C TYR A 179 35.96 15.12 16.34
N LYS A 180 36.57 14.06 15.80
CA LYS A 180 37.85 13.49 16.26
C LYS A 180 39.01 14.09 15.48
#